data_AF-A0A8H6JGF5-F1
#
_entry.id   AF-A0A8H6JGF5-F1
#
_cell.length_a   1.000
_cell.length_b   1.000
_cell.length_c   1.000
_cell.angle_alpha   90.00
_cell.angle_beta   90.00
_cell.angle_gamma   90.00
#
_symmetry.space_group_name_H-M   'P 1'
#
loop_
_entity.id
_entity.type
_entity.pdbx_description
1 polymer ?
#
loop_
_entity_poly.entity_id
_entity_poly.type
_entity_poly.pdbx_seq_one_letter_code
_entity_poly.pdbx_strand_id
1 'polypeptide(L)'
;MHFGMFLLFLLAVLVTAEAVPNPEGQLLEETITQTSIDLSDSPTYEALGASNRPRANPITSIHRRQPNDTTPQIKLGNCVLNAWDEIYITDFLQEQLDSLSTSDHCWISKGVRGLKELLHRNITANPLNNITIPTCVPLNVTSSGNSFSIDFSKNSYEVNGVAEDEFVLLTYVHLVTMTAAFFLAYPVILVLASTPSLCVMIDRPLQDPAKLKLERWQTIFQTAVFPPLIVTGLVTGIIAMGTSEHARTEHGIIGYITIGLAAVSIPLYLYQRRLDSRPDLTFHMYRRMKLINGIDFIVCQSILLISGFALPDGIDDFGIMTLCGTNTVSTSLIFSLGMIVSFVWNCAMATMTVQWLLAQRVRGGTIRDRAPPWMLKVLRKRSI
;
A
#
# COMPACT_ATOMS: atom_id res chain seq x y z
N MET A 1 20.19 25.92 -3.16
CA MET A 1 19.18 26.29 -2.13
C MET A 1 17.98 25.34 -2.08
N HIS A 2 17.46 24.78 -3.18
CA HIS A 2 16.23 23.96 -3.14
C HIS A 2 16.35 22.52 -2.57
N PHE A 3 17.55 21.95 -2.48
CA PHE A 3 17.75 20.57 -1.98
C PHE A 3 17.68 20.45 -0.45
N GLY A 4 18.14 21.48 0.27
CA GLY A 4 17.94 21.58 1.72
C GLY A 4 16.46 21.61 2.06
N MET A 5 15.65 22.25 1.21
CA MET A 5 14.19 22.34 1.38
C MET A 5 13.49 21.00 1.12
N PHE A 6 13.97 20.18 0.19
CA PHE A 6 13.40 18.84 -0.06
C PHE A 6 13.79 17.83 1.03
N LEU A 7 15.04 17.88 1.53
CA LEU A 7 15.47 17.08 2.67
C LEU A 7 14.81 17.54 3.98
N LEU A 8 14.64 18.86 4.17
CA LEU A 8 13.84 19.43 5.26
C LEU A 8 12.36 19.09 5.12
N PHE A 9 11.82 18.94 3.90
CA PHE A 9 10.45 18.52 3.70
C PHE A 9 10.27 17.03 4.01
N LEU A 10 11.20 16.17 3.57
CA LEU A 10 11.20 14.75 3.94
C LEU A 10 11.39 14.58 5.46
N LEU A 11 12.32 15.31 6.07
CA LEU A 11 12.53 15.33 7.52
C LEU A 11 11.33 15.95 8.25
N ALA A 12 10.68 16.99 7.73
CA ALA A 12 9.49 17.57 8.32
C ALA A 12 8.30 16.61 8.26
N VAL A 13 8.11 15.89 7.14
CA VAL A 13 7.08 14.85 7.02
C VAL A 13 7.34 13.71 8.01
N LEU A 14 8.61 13.29 8.17
CA LEU A 14 9.01 12.30 9.17
C LEU A 14 8.84 12.80 10.62
N VAL A 15 9.18 14.06 10.91
CA VAL A 15 9.11 14.66 12.26
C VAL A 15 7.67 15.03 12.66
N THR A 16 6.80 15.41 11.72
CA THR A 16 5.39 15.66 12.03
C THR A 16 4.59 14.38 12.29
N ALA A 17 5.12 13.21 11.88
CA ALA A 17 4.51 11.92 12.18
C ALA A 17 4.84 11.42 13.60
N GLU A 18 5.95 11.86 14.21
CA GLU A 18 6.33 11.51 15.59
C GLU A 18 5.61 12.36 16.65
N ALA A 19 4.87 13.39 16.26
CA ALA A 19 4.20 14.32 17.17
C ALA A 19 2.69 14.08 17.27
N VAL A 20 2.27 12.88 17.65
CA VAL A 20 0.92 12.67 18.21
C VAL A 20 1.08 12.11 19.63
N PRO A 21 1.21 12.97 20.66
CA PRO A 21 1.04 12.50 22.02
C PRO A 21 -0.41 12.04 22.18
N ASN A 22 -0.58 10.82 22.66
CA ASN A 22 -1.85 10.26 23.12
C ASN A 22 -2.48 11.23 24.16
N PRO A 23 -3.63 11.89 23.87
CA PRO A 23 -4.30 12.67 24.89
C PRO A 23 -5.20 11.72 25.67
N GLU A 24 -4.66 11.13 26.73
CA GLU A 24 -5.49 10.68 27.84
C GLU A 24 -6.16 11.90 28.48
N GLY A 25 -7.49 11.88 28.53
CA GLY A 25 -8.29 12.56 29.55
C GLY A 25 -8.33 14.09 29.52
N GLN A 26 -9.19 14.65 28.67
CA GLN A 26 -9.91 15.87 29.05
C GLN A 26 -11.41 15.68 28.84
N LEU A 27 -12.06 15.58 30.00
CA LEU A 27 -13.49 15.59 30.24
C LEU A 27 -13.96 17.02 29.98
N LEU A 28 -14.74 17.23 28.92
CA LEU A 28 -15.43 18.49 28.69
C LEU A 28 -16.88 18.20 28.34
N GLU A 29 -17.68 18.42 29.36
CA GLU A 29 -19.13 18.50 29.40
C GLU A 29 -19.58 19.62 28.46
N GLU A 30 -20.33 19.28 27.40
CA GLU A 30 -21.03 20.29 26.62
C GLU A 30 -22.50 19.92 26.43
N THR A 31 -23.31 20.85 26.92
CA THR A 31 -24.74 20.82 27.13
C THR A 31 -25.51 20.97 25.82
N ILE A 32 -26.42 20.02 25.61
CA ILE A 32 -27.69 20.03 24.85
C ILE A 32 -28.05 21.35 24.14
N THR A 33 -28.35 21.27 22.85
CA THR A 33 -29.51 21.99 22.28
C THR A 33 -30.21 21.12 21.23
N GLN A 34 -31.36 20.57 21.63
CA GLN A 34 -32.35 19.97 20.73
C GLN A 34 -32.97 21.07 19.86
N THR A 35 -32.96 20.86 18.54
CA THR A 35 -33.84 21.59 17.63
C THR A 35 -34.65 20.57 16.85
N SER A 36 -35.92 20.44 17.23
CA SER A 36 -36.96 19.72 16.51
C SER A 36 -37.25 20.39 15.17
N ILE A 37 -37.18 19.65 14.08
CA ILE A 37 -37.80 20.04 12.82
C ILE A 37 -38.70 18.87 12.39
N ASP A 38 -39.99 19.05 12.65
CA ASP A 38 -41.07 18.39 11.92
C ASP A 38 -41.09 18.95 10.49
N LEU A 39 -41.10 18.08 9.49
CA LEU A 39 -41.79 18.38 8.23
C LEU A 39 -42.23 17.09 7.54
N SER A 40 -43.53 16.83 7.60
CA SER A 40 -44.26 16.09 6.58
C SER A 40 -43.92 16.64 5.20
N ASP A 41 -43.64 15.77 4.23
CA ASP A 41 -44.48 15.67 3.04
C ASP A 41 -44.01 14.51 2.14
N SER A 42 -44.98 13.64 1.87
CA SER A 42 -44.95 12.64 0.79
C SER A 42 -45.31 13.34 -0.53
N PRO A 43 -44.79 12.89 -1.67
CA PRO A 43 -45.75 12.22 -2.56
C PRO A 43 -45.21 10.98 -3.28
N THR A 44 -46.13 10.03 -3.42
CA THR A 44 -46.20 8.92 -4.38
C THR A 44 -45.93 9.33 -5.82
N TYR A 45 -45.14 8.54 -6.56
CA TYR A 45 -45.42 8.12 -7.95
C TYR A 45 -44.69 6.81 -8.31
N GLU A 46 -45.22 6.14 -9.32
CA GLU A 46 -45.21 4.70 -9.58
C GLU A 46 -43.99 4.14 -10.36
N ALA A 47 -43.75 2.85 -10.09
CA ALA A 47 -43.23 1.74 -10.91
C ALA A 47 -42.56 1.97 -12.29
N LEU A 48 -41.40 1.34 -12.50
CA LEU A 48 -41.18 0.19 -13.42
C LEU A 48 -39.67 -0.11 -13.58
N GLY A 49 -39.29 -1.38 -13.38
CA GLY A 49 -37.92 -1.84 -13.65
C GLY A 49 -37.58 -3.20 -13.04
N ALA A 50 -38.33 -4.23 -13.41
CA ALA A 50 -38.04 -5.61 -13.02
C ALA A 50 -36.77 -6.13 -13.73
N SER A 51 -35.78 -6.58 -12.95
CA SER A 51 -34.71 -7.46 -13.43
C SER A 51 -34.59 -8.65 -12.48
N ASN A 52 -34.85 -9.83 -13.05
CA ASN A 52 -34.88 -11.12 -12.39
C ASN A 52 -33.49 -11.50 -11.85
N ARG A 53 -33.36 -11.67 -10.53
CA ARG A 53 -32.34 -12.53 -9.91
C ARG A 53 -32.97 -13.40 -8.83
N PRO A 54 -32.53 -14.66 -8.70
CA PRO A 54 -33.14 -15.64 -7.81
C PRO A 54 -33.03 -15.20 -6.36
N ARG A 55 -34.20 -15.19 -5.73
CA ARG A 55 -34.45 -15.02 -4.30
C ARG A 55 -33.55 -15.99 -3.52
N ALA A 56 -32.54 -15.46 -2.83
CA ALA A 56 -31.89 -16.19 -1.77
C ALA A 56 -32.98 -16.57 -0.75
N ASN A 57 -33.00 -17.85 -0.38
CA ASN A 57 -33.95 -18.40 0.57
C ASN A 57 -33.89 -17.60 1.89
N PRO A 58 -35.03 -17.28 2.52
CA PRO A 58 -35.00 -16.73 3.86
C PRO A 58 -34.38 -17.78 4.78
N ILE A 59 -33.28 -17.39 5.42
CA ILE A 59 -32.63 -18.14 6.47
C ILE A 59 -33.69 -18.50 7.50
N THR A 60 -33.75 -19.80 7.77
CA THR A 60 -34.54 -20.48 8.78
C THR A 60 -34.76 -19.61 10.02
N SER A 61 -36.03 -19.33 10.31
CA SER A 61 -36.45 -18.90 11.64
C SER A 61 -35.99 -19.96 12.64
N ILE A 62 -35.06 -19.59 13.52
CA ILE A 62 -34.63 -20.43 14.63
C ILE A 62 -35.84 -20.54 15.56
N HIS A 63 -36.48 -21.71 15.52
CA HIS A 63 -37.60 -22.04 16.37
C HIS A 63 -37.13 -21.98 17.83
N ARG A 64 -37.62 -20.98 18.57
CA ARG A 64 -37.39 -20.78 20.01
C ARG A 64 -37.91 -22.00 20.78
N ARG A 65 -37.03 -22.96 21.05
CA ARG A 65 -37.25 -23.98 22.08
C ARG A 65 -36.82 -23.36 23.40
N GLN A 66 -37.78 -23.18 24.29
CA GLN A 66 -37.58 -22.74 25.67
C GLN A 66 -36.45 -23.56 26.31
N PRO A 67 -35.31 -22.97 26.69
CA PRO A 67 -34.23 -23.72 27.30
C PRO A 67 -34.57 -23.96 28.77
N ASN A 68 -34.70 -25.24 29.14
CA ASN A 68 -34.42 -25.66 30.51
C ASN A 68 -33.00 -25.20 30.85
N ASP A 69 -32.87 -24.59 32.01
CA ASP A 69 -31.71 -23.94 32.62
C ASP A 69 -30.52 -24.90 32.83
N THR A 70 -29.91 -25.34 31.73
CA THR A 70 -28.73 -26.22 31.67
C THR A 70 -27.86 -25.85 30.46
N THR A 71 -27.80 -24.55 30.14
CA THR A 71 -26.82 -24.07 29.17
C THR A 71 -25.42 -24.24 29.75
N PRO A 72 -24.53 -24.98 29.06
CA PRO A 72 -23.20 -25.25 29.57
C PRO A 72 -22.45 -23.92 29.72
N GLN A 73 -22.01 -23.63 30.94
CA GLN A 73 -21.12 -22.50 31.18
C GLN A 73 -19.71 -22.91 30.78
N ILE A 74 -19.11 -22.11 29.90
CA ILE A 74 -17.72 -22.31 29.50
C ILE A 74 -16.88 -21.55 30.51
N LYS A 75 -16.04 -22.28 31.24
CA LYS A 75 -14.99 -21.69 32.06
C LYS A 75 -13.80 -21.40 31.18
N LEU A 76 -13.64 -20.14 30.81
CA LEU A 76 -12.50 -19.65 30.05
C LEU A 76 -11.61 -18.89 31.04
N GLY A 77 -10.61 -19.59 31.60
CA GLY A 77 -9.78 -19.08 32.69
C GLY A 77 -10.60 -18.82 33.98
N ASN A 78 -10.50 -17.60 34.52
CA ASN A 78 -11.25 -17.15 35.71
C ASN A 78 -12.67 -16.66 35.38
N CYS A 79 -13.07 -16.74 34.11
CA CYS A 79 -14.33 -16.19 33.66
C CYS A 79 -15.37 -17.25 33.37
N VAL A 80 -16.62 -16.91 33.67
CA VAL A 80 -17.79 -17.74 33.46
C VAL A 80 -18.57 -17.08 32.34
N LEU A 81 -18.47 -17.66 31.14
CA LEU A 81 -19.20 -17.18 29.98
C LEU A 81 -20.29 -18.18 29.62
N ASN A 82 -21.47 -17.67 29.28
CA ASN A 82 -22.53 -18.49 28.71
C ASN A 82 -22.10 -18.90 27.29
N ALA A 83 -22.19 -20.18 26.95
CA ALA A 83 -21.81 -20.66 25.62
C ALA A 83 -22.56 -19.95 24.49
N TRP A 84 -23.82 -19.55 24.73
CA TRP A 84 -24.60 -18.78 23.75
C TRP A 84 -24.08 -17.36 23.54
N ASP A 85 -23.59 -16.71 24.59
CA ASP A 85 -23.04 -15.36 24.51
C ASP A 85 -21.74 -15.39 23.70
N GLU A 86 -20.89 -16.40 23.93
CA GLU A 86 -19.66 -16.62 23.15
C GLU A 86 -19.96 -16.82 21.67
N ILE A 87 -20.88 -17.74 21.34
CA ILE A 87 -21.26 -18.02 19.95
C ILE A 87 -21.83 -16.78 19.28
N TYR A 88 -22.77 -16.08 19.93
CA TYR A 88 -23.38 -14.88 19.34
C TYR A 88 -22.33 -13.78 19.07
N ILE A 89 -21.44 -13.53 20.02
CA ILE A 89 -20.44 -12.48 19.88
C ILE A 89 -19.41 -12.85 18.82
N THR A 90 -18.90 -14.08 18.82
CA THR A 90 -17.96 -14.54 17.79
C THR A 90 -18.56 -14.52 16.39
N ASP A 91 -19.83 -14.91 16.23
CA ASP A 91 -20.57 -14.83 14.95
C ASP A 91 -20.74 -13.37 14.49
N PHE A 92 -21.11 -12.48 15.40
CA PHE A 92 -21.17 -11.04 15.10
C PHE A 92 -19.81 -10.46 14.70
N LEU A 93 -18.74 -10.80 15.45
CA LEU A 93 -17.39 -10.32 15.14
C LEU A 93 -16.93 -10.84 13.78
N GLN A 94 -17.21 -12.11 13.47
CA GLN A 94 -16.92 -12.71 12.17
C GLN A 94 -17.64 -11.96 11.06
N GLU A 95 -18.95 -11.72 11.19
CA GLU A 95 -19.75 -10.98 10.21
C GLU A 95 -19.20 -9.56 9.99
N GLN A 96 -18.87 -8.83 11.06
CA GLN A 96 -18.35 -7.47 10.96
C GLN A 96 -16.94 -7.41 10.36
N LEU A 97 -16.06 -8.35 10.69
CA LEU A 97 -14.71 -8.42 10.11
C LEU A 97 -14.74 -8.83 8.64
N ASP A 98 -15.59 -9.79 8.28
CA ASP A 98 -15.77 -10.21 6.88
C ASP A 98 -16.45 -9.10 6.06
N SER A 99 -17.40 -8.38 6.65
CA SER A 99 -17.98 -7.17 6.06
C SER A 99 -16.91 -6.08 5.86
N LEU A 100 -16.00 -5.89 6.81
CA LEU A 100 -14.91 -4.93 6.67
C LEU A 100 -13.98 -5.29 5.50
N SER A 101 -13.76 -6.58 5.25
CA SER A 101 -12.97 -7.04 4.10
C SER A 101 -13.67 -6.85 2.74
N THR A 102 -14.98 -6.62 2.72
CA THR A 102 -15.80 -6.55 1.50
C THR A 102 -16.49 -5.21 1.28
N SER A 103 -16.44 -4.29 2.25
CA SER A 103 -17.13 -3.00 2.20
C SER A 103 -16.15 -1.83 2.13
N ASP A 104 -16.50 -0.81 1.33
CA ASP A 104 -15.69 0.40 1.13
C ASP A 104 -15.78 1.39 2.31
N HIS A 105 -16.40 1.00 3.44
CA HIS A 105 -16.78 1.91 4.51
C HIS A 105 -16.30 1.43 5.88
N CYS A 106 -15.41 2.22 6.46
CA CYS A 106 -14.97 2.04 7.84
C CYS A 106 -16.04 2.47 8.86
N TRP A 107 -15.96 1.90 10.06
CA TRP A 107 -16.81 2.30 11.19
C TRP A 107 -16.50 3.73 11.66
N ILE A 108 -17.51 4.41 12.23
CA ILE A 108 -17.40 5.77 12.77
C ILE A 108 -16.40 5.81 13.95
N SER A 109 -16.52 4.83 14.84
CA SER A 109 -15.63 4.64 15.97
C SER A 109 -14.62 3.55 15.60
N LYS A 110 -13.34 3.75 15.94
CA LYS A 110 -12.21 2.97 15.43
C LYS A 110 -11.82 1.85 16.40
N GLY A 111 -11.12 0.85 15.87
CA GLY A 111 -10.51 -0.20 16.67
C GLY A 111 -11.54 -1.04 17.41
N VAL A 112 -11.07 -1.69 18.48
CA VAL A 112 -11.92 -2.50 19.36
C VAL A 112 -13.02 -1.68 20.02
N ARG A 113 -12.77 -0.39 20.29
CA ARG A 113 -13.78 0.50 20.89
C ARG A 113 -14.99 0.68 19.96
N GLY A 114 -14.75 0.87 18.67
CA GLY A 114 -15.82 0.97 17.69
C GLY A 114 -16.60 -0.32 17.52
N LEU A 115 -15.88 -1.44 17.46
CA LEU A 115 -16.48 -2.76 17.40
C LEU A 115 -17.35 -3.07 18.63
N LYS A 116 -16.88 -2.67 19.82
CA LYS A 116 -17.63 -2.76 21.08
C LYS A 116 -18.90 -1.92 21.06
N GLU A 117 -18.86 -0.72 20.49
CA GLU A 117 -20.02 0.15 20.36
C GLU A 117 -21.06 -0.43 19.38
N LEU A 118 -20.61 -0.99 18.24
CA LEU A 118 -21.48 -1.67 17.29
C LEU A 118 -22.14 -2.91 17.91
N LEU A 119 -21.37 -3.71 18.63
CA LEU A 119 -21.88 -4.87 19.37
C LEU A 119 -22.92 -4.43 20.41
N HIS A 120 -22.63 -3.38 21.17
CA HIS A 120 -23.57 -2.85 22.17
C HIS A 120 -24.88 -2.39 21.53
N ARG A 121 -24.82 -1.66 20.41
CA ARG A 121 -26.00 -1.22 19.66
C ARG A 121 -26.83 -2.42 19.17
N ASN A 122 -26.18 -3.46 18.63
CA ASN A 122 -26.87 -4.67 18.17
C ASN A 122 -27.59 -5.39 19.32
N ILE A 123 -26.93 -5.56 20.46
CA ILE A 123 -27.53 -6.18 21.65
C ILE A 123 -28.73 -5.35 22.15
N THR A 124 -28.59 -4.02 22.22
CA THR A 124 -29.70 -3.14 22.66
C THR A 124 -30.89 -3.13 21.70
N ALA A 125 -30.65 -3.35 20.40
CA ALA A 125 -31.71 -3.44 19.39
C ALA A 125 -32.50 -4.76 19.50
N ASN A 126 -31.95 -5.78 20.15
CA ASN A 126 -32.61 -7.08 20.35
C ASN A 126 -32.63 -7.49 21.84
N PRO A 127 -33.38 -6.77 22.70
CA PRO A 127 -33.34 -6.92 24.15
C PRO A 127 -33.88 -8.27 24.68
N LEU A 128 -34.41 -9.11 23.79
CA LEU A 128 -34.85 -10.47 24.13
C LEU A 128 -33.68 -11.42 24.41
N ASN A 129 -32.47 -11.07 23.97
CA ASN A 129 -31.25 -11.81 24.22
C ASN A 129 -30.44 -11.06 25.28
N ASN A 130 -30.54 -11.49 26.54
CA ASN A 130 -29.76 -10.94 27.66
C ASN A 130 -28.29 -11.37 27.56
N ILE A 131 -27.56 -10.80 26.59
CA ILE A 131 -26.18 -11.15 26.25
C ILE A 131 -25.22 -10.25 27.02
N THR A 132 -24.20 -10.86 27.62
CA THR A 132 -23.13 -10.14 28.32
C THR A 132 -21.83 -10.15 27.52
N ILE A 133 -21.25 -8.97 27.29
CA ILE A 133 -19.97 -8.86 26.58
C ILE A 133 -18.84 -9.33 27.52
N PRO A 134 -18.02 -10.32 27.14
CA PRO A 134 -16.90 -10.77 27.95
C PRO A 134 -15.86 -9.66 28.07
N THR A 135 -15.45 -9.35 29.30
CA THR A 135 -14.43 -8.34 29.63
C THR A 135 -13.24 -8.96 30.35
N CYS A 136 -13.05 -10.27 30.20
CA CYS A 136 -12.13 -11.02 31.05
C CYS A 136 -11.26 -12.00 30.27
N VAL A 137 -11.59 -12.25 29.00
CA VAL A 137 -10.86 -13.16 28.12
C VAL A 137 -10.89 -12.60 26.71
N PRO A 138 -9.77 -12.65 25.95
CA PRO A 138 -9.78 -12.30 24.54
C PRO A 138 -10.60 -13.32 23.73
N LEU A 139 -11.32 -12.81 22.73
CA LEU A 139 -12.05 -13.64 21.77
C LEU A 139 -11.23 -13.80 20.49
N ASN A 140 -11.07 -15.04 20.05
CA ASN A 140 -10.32 -15.37 18.84
C ASN A 140 -11.28 -15.55 17.66
N VAL A 141 -11.05 -14.82 16.59
CA VAL A 141 -11.84 -14.85 15.35
C VAL A 141 -10.88 -14.94 14.17
N THR A 142 -11.29 -15.64 13.11
CA THR A 142 -10.46 -15.79 11.91
C THR A 142 -11.16 -15.15 10.72
N SER A 143 -10.63 -14.05 10.20
CA SER A 143 -11.22 -13.37 9.04
C SER A 143 -10.18 -13.17 7.94
N SER A 144 -10.60 -13.45 6.70
CA SER A 144 -9.75 -13.40 5.51
C SER A 144 -8.39 -14.08 5.70
N GLY A 145 -8.32 -15.19 6.44
CA GLY A 145 -7.08 -15.94 6.74
C GLY A 145 -6.08 -15.25 7.68
N ASN A 146 -6.50 -14.21 8.40
CA ASN A 146 -5.81 -13.67 9.57
C ASN A 146 -6.53 -14.10 10.84
N SER A 147 -5.79 -14.26 11.93
CA SER A 147 -6.34 -14.51 13.26
C SER A 147 -6.33 -13.22 14.06
N PHE A 148 -7.50 -12.82 14.55
CA PHE A 148 -7.71 -11.67 15.42
C PHE A 148 -8.02 -12.15 16.83
N SER A 149 -7.25 -11.67 17.80
CA SER A 149 -7.52 -11.86 19.24
C SER A 149 -7.98 -10.52 19.79
N ILE A 150 -9.24 -10.41 20.21
CA ILE A 150 -9.88 -9.14 20.60
C ILE A 150 -10.15 -9.13 22.11
N ASP A 151 -9.57 -8.17 22.82
CA ASP A 151 -9.79 -7.94 24.25
C ASP A 151 -10.64 -6.67 24.49
N PHE A 152 -11.93 -6.87 24.78
CA PHE A 152 -12.87 -5.78 25.09
C PHE A 152 -12.66 -5.10 26.44
N SER A 153 -11.83 -5.68 27.33
CA SER A 153 -11.47 -5.08 28.61
C SER A 153 -10.41 -4.02 28.43
N LYS A 154 -9.37 -4.35 27.67
CA LYS A 154 -8.25 -3.44 27.38
C LYS A 154 -8.50 -2.56 26.17
N ASN A 155 -9.54 -2.86 25.39
CA ASN A 155 -9.81 -2.29 24.07
C ASN A 155 -8.62 -2.48 23.12
N SER A 156 -7.93 -3.61 23.22
CA SER A 156 -6.75 -3.95 22.41
C SER A 156 -7.03 -5.16 21.54
N TYR A 157 -6.32 -5.28 20.44
CA TYR A 157 -6.36 -6.48 19.60
C TYR A 157 -4.95 -6.98 19.29
N GLU A 158 -4.86 -8.26 18.91
CA GLU A 158 -3.65 -8.84 18.33
C GLU A 158 -4.01 -9.42 16.96
N VAL A 159 -3.11 -9.25 15.99
CA VAL A 159 -3.25 -9.80 14.65
C VAL A 159 -2.14 -10.80 14.44
N ASN A 160 -2.49 -12.06 14.21
CA ASN A 160 -1.53 -13.15 13.98
C ASN A 160 -0.45 -13.25 15.08
N GLY A 161 -0.86 -12.99 16.33
CA GLY A 161 0.03 -13.02 17.51
C GLY A 161 0.91 -11.78 17.70
N VAL A 162 0.73 -10.72 16.90
CA VAL A 162 1.40 -9.43 17.06
C VAL A 162 0.46 -8.45 17.75
N ALA A 163 0.93 -7.76 18.79
CA ALA A 163 0.15 -6.77 19.52
C ALA A 163 -0.21 -5.56 18.65
N GLU A 164 -1.34 -4.91 18.91
CA GLU A 164 -1.84 -3.75 18.17
C GLU A 164 -0.79 -2.64 17.96
N ASP A 165 -0.06 -2.26 19.00
CA ASP A 165 0.92 -1.18 18.97
C ASP A 165 2.13 -1.53 18.08
N GLU A 166 2.66 -2.75 18.23
CA GLU A 166 3.73 -3.27 17.40
C GLU A 166 3.29 -3.44 15.95
N PHE A 167 2.09 -3.97 15.72
CA PHE A 167 1.51 -4.17 14.39
C PHE A 167 1.34 -2.84 13.65
N VAL A 168 0.75 -1.84 14.30
CA VAL A 168 0.55 -0.50 13.73
C VAL A 168 1.89 0.16 13.43
N LEU A 169 2.87 0.09 14.34
CA LEU A 169 4.18 0.67 14.14
C LEU A 169 4.93 0.02 12.96
N LEU A 170 5.02 -1.31 12.93
CA LEU A 170 5.71 -2.04 11.86
C LEU A 170 5.08 -1.79 10.49
N THR A 171 3.74 -1.79 10.43
CA THR A 171 3.01 -1.55 9.19
C THR A 171 3.13 -0.09 8.73
N TYR A 172 3.17 0.86 9.66
CA TYR A 172 3.45 2.26 9.35
C TYR A 172 4.84 2.44 8.76
N VAL A 173 5.87 1.84 9.37
CA VAL A 173 7.24 1.85 8.83
C VAL A 173 7.29 1.18 7.46
N HIS A 174 6.60 0.06 7.26
CA HIS A 174 6.46 -0.62 5.97
C HIS A 174 5.88 0.33 4.91
N LEU A 175 4.72 0.94 5.20
CA LEU A 175 4.03 1.86 4.29
C LEU A 175 4.93 3.04 3.88
N VAL A 176 5.54 3.71 4.86
CA VAL A 176 6.37 4.90 4.63
C VAL A 176 7.62 4.53 3.83
N THR A 177 8.32 3.47 4.20
CA THR A 177 9.57 3.06 3.52
C THR A 177 9.32 2.56 2.11
N MET A 178 8.26 1.78 1.87
CA MET A 178 7.89 1.32 0.53
C MET A 178 7.40 2.46 -0.37
N THR A 179 6.60 3.38 0.16
CA THR A 179 6.16 4.58 -0.58
C THR A 179 7.37 5.44 -0.94
N ALA A 180 8.27 5.69 0.02
CA ALA A 180 9.49 6.44 -0.23
C ALA A 180 10.41 5.74 -1.24
N ALA A 181 10.50 4.41 -1.22
CA ALA A 181 11.29 3.65 -2.18
C ALA A 181 10.72 3.76 -3.60
N PHE A 182 9.47 3.36 -3.79
CA PHE A 182 8.90 3.12 -5.12
C PHE A 182 8.21 4.33 -5.75
N PHE A 183 7.79 5.32 -4.96
CA PHE A 183 7.10 6.50 -5.47
C PHE A 183 7.88 7.80 -5.30
N LEU A 184 8.99 7.79 -4.58
CA LEU A 184 9.89 8.95 -4.50
C LEU A 184 11.29 8.62 -5.03
N ALA A 185 12.05 7.76 -4.34
CA ALA A 185 13.44 7.48 -4.68
C ALA A 185 13.58 6.89 -6.09
N TYR A 186 12.77 5.88 -6.42
CA TYR A 186 12.84 5.22 -7.72
C TYR A 186 12.42 6.13 -8.90
N PRO A 187 11.29 6.85 -8.85
CA PRO A 187 10.96 7.87 -9.84
C PRO A 187 12.05 8.92 -10.02
N VAL A 188 12.64 9.41 -8.92
CA VAL A 188 13.76 10.37 -8.98
C VAL A 188 14.97 9.77 -9.69
N ILE A 189 15.32 8.52 -9.41
CA ILE A 189 16.40 7.81 -10.12
C ILE A 189 16.14 7.78 -11.63
N LEU A 190 14.92 7.46 -12.05
CA LEU A 190 14.55 7.37 -13.47
C LEU A 190 14.57 8.75 -14.15
N VAL A 191 14.13 9.80 -13.45
CA VAL A 191 14.24 11.17 -13.94
C VAL A 191 15.71 11.57 -14.10
N LEU A 192 16.57 11.26 -13.12
CA LEU A 192 18.00 11.50 -13.23
C LEU A 192 18.61 10.72 -14.40
N ALA A 193 18.22 9.46 -14.62
CA ALA A 193 18.69 8.64 -15.73
C ALA A 193 18.27 9.20 -17.12
N SER A 194 17.07 9.78 -17.21
CA SER A 194 16.51 10.32 -18.46
C SER A 194 16.94 11.75 -18.78
N THR A 195 17.31 12.52 -17.75
CA THR A 195 17.70 13.95 -17.86
C THR A 195 18.76 14.23 -18.94
N PRO A 196 19.87 13.47 -19.07
CA PRO A 196 20.85 13.72 -20.13
C PRO A 196 20.27 13.61 -21.53
N SER A 197 19.38 12.64 -21.75
CA SER A 197 18.73 12.43 -23.04
C SER A 197 17.74 13.56 -23.36
N LEU A 198 17.02 14.05 -22.35
CA LEU A 198 16.08 15.17 -22.50
C LEU A 198 16.82 16.49 -22.75
N CYS A 199 17.95 16.74 -22.10
CA CYS A 199 18.75 17.95 -22.31
C CYS A 199 19.32 18.03 -23.74
N VAL A 200 19.74 16.89 -24.30
CA VAL A 200 20.15 16.82 -25.73
C VAL A 200 18.99 17.16 -26.65
N MET A 201 17.74 16.81 -26.30
CA MET A 201 16.56 17.13 -27.11
C MET A 201 16.23 18.64 -27.13
N ILE A 202 16.55 19.38 -26.08
CA ILE A 202 16.29 20.84 -26.00
C ILE A 202 17.48 21.63 -26.59
N ASP A 203 18.37 20.96 -27.35
CA ASP A 203 19.63 21.51 -27.88
C ASP A 203 20.52 22.16 -26.80
N ARG A 204 20.37 21.69 -25.55
CA ARG A 204 21.16 22.14 -24.40
C ARG A 204 21.79 20.95 -23.70
N PRO A 205 22.78 20.29 -24.32
CA PRO A 205 23.47 19.17 -23.70
C PRO A 205 24.08 19.61 -22.36
N LEU A 206 23.97 18.75 -21.35
CA LEU A 206 24.61 18.99 -20.07
C LEU A 206 26.13 19.06 -20.25
N GLN A 207 26.72 20.10 -19.68
CA GLN A 207 28.17 20.19 -19.59
C GLN A 207 28.73 19.06 -18.72
N ASP A 208 29.93 18.58 -19.04
CA ASP A 208 30.61 17.49 -18.33
C ASP A 208 30.59 17.58 -16.79
N PRO A 209 30.86 18.74 -16.14
CA PRO A 209 30.79 18.82 -14.68
C PRO A 209 29.39 18.58 -14.12
N ALA A 210 28.33 19.02 -14.82
CA ALA A 210 26.96 18.81 -14.40
C ALA A 210 26.51 17.35 -14.62
N LYS A 211 26.95 16.74 -15.72
CA LYS A 211 26.69 15.34 -16.04
C LYS A 211 27.31 14.40 -14.99
N LEU A 212 28.58 14.60 -14.63
CA LEU A 212 29.26 13.80 -13.60
C LEU A 212 28.57 13.92 -12.24
N LYS A 213 28.11 15.13 -11.88
CA LYS A 213 27.35 15.37 -10.66
C LYS A 213 26.04 14.57 -10.67
N LEU A 214 25.29 14.63 -11.76
CA LEU A 214 24.04 13.90 -11.95
C LEU A 214 24.24 12.39 -11.84
N GLU A 215 25.23 11.82 -12.53
CA GLU A 215 25.57 10.40 -12.47
C GLU A 215 25.95 9.96 -11.04
N ARG A 216 26.69 10.80 -10.31
CA ARG A 216 27.04 10.55 -8.91
C ARG A 216 25.78 10.51 -8.04
N TRP A 217 24.86 11.45 -8.21
CA TRP A 217 23.59 11.45 -7.47
C TRP A 217 22.73 10.23 -7.82
N GLN A 218 22.59 9.90 -9.10
CA GLN A 218 21.87 8.70 -9.53
C GLN A 218 22.45 7.45 -8.87
N THR A 219 23.79 7.35 -8.80
CA THR A 219 24.46 6.25 -8.10
C THR A 219 24.08 6.20 -6.63
N ILE A 220 24.18 7.34 -5.92
CA ILE A 220 23.88 7.42 -4.49
C ILE A 220 22.43 6.99 -4.23
N PHE A 221 21.47 7.51 -5.01
CA PHE A 221 20.08 7.10 -4.86
C PHE A 221 19.89 5.60 -5.15
N GLN A 222 20.47 5.08 -6.23
CA GLN A 222 20.33 3.68 -6.63
C GLN A 222 20.97 2.68 -5.65
N THR A 223 22.10 3.02 -5.03
CA THR A 223 22.87 2.07 -4.20
C THR A 223 22.79 2.33 -2.71
N ALA A 224 22.60 3.57 -2.28
CA ALA A 224 22.65 3.94 -0.85
C ALA A 224 21.30 4.36 -0.28
N VAL A 225 20.32 4.73 -1.10
CA VAL A 225 18.99 5.16 -0.63
C VAL A 225 17.93 4.09 -0.93
N PHE A 226 17.81 3.67 -2.19
CA PHE A 226 16.76 2.75 -2.63
C PHE A 226 16.84 1.36 -1.98
N PRO A 227 18.02 0.68 -1.90
CA PRO A 227 18.07 -0.67 -1.33
C PRO A 227 17.74 -0.72 0.17
N PRO A 228 18.27 0.17 1.04
CA PRO A 228 17.88 0.19 2.45
C PRO A 228 16.38 0.40 2.66
N LEU A 229 15.74 1.26 1.87
CA LEU A 229 14.30 1.49 1.98
C LEU A 229 13.50 0.23 1.65
N ILE A 230 13.83 -0.45 0.55
CA ILE A 230 13.16 -1.71 0.16
C ILE A 230 13.38 -2.79 1.20
N VAL A 231 14.62 -2.97 1.67
CA VAL A 231 14.95 -4.01 2.66
C VAL A 231 14.22 -3.74 3.97
N THR A 232 14.24 -2.48 4.44
CA THR A 232 13.56 -2.10 5.68
C THR A 232 12.07 -2.35 5.55
N GLY A 233 11.43 -1.87 4.48
CA GLY A 233 10.01 -2.10 4.26
C GLY A 233 9.67 -3.58 4.16
N LEU A 234 10.48 -4.38 3.45
CA LEU A 234 10.23 -5.81 3.31
C LEU A 234 10.29 -6.51 4.67
N VAL A 235 11.33 -6.23 5.44
CA VAL A 235 11.53 -6.83 6.76
C VAL A 235 10.40 -6.44 7.71
N THR A 236 10.02 -5.17 7.78
CA THR A 236 8.93 -4.75 8.67
C THR A 236 7.58 -5.32 8.24
N GLY A 237 7.32 -5.45 6.93
CA GLY A 237 6.10 -6.11 6.43
C GLY A 237 6.04 -7.60 6.77
N ILE A 238 7.17 -8.32 6.66
CA ILE A 238 7.26 -9.73 7.06
C ILE A 238 7.00 -9.89 8.57
N ILE A 239 7.62 -9.06 9.40
CA ILE A 239 7.46 -9.13 10.86
C ILE A 239 6.02 -8.78 11.26
N ALA A 240 5.43 -7.75 10.65
CA ALA A 240 4.05 -7.33 10.93
C ALA A 240 3.02 -8.44 10.64
N MET A 241 3.30 -9.33 9.69
CA MET A 241 2.40 -10.44 9.37
C MET A 241 2.32 -11.51 10.48
N GLY A 242 3.29 -11.54 11.40
CA GLY A 242 3.30 -12.44 12.54
C GLY A 242 3.33 -13.91 12.14
N THR A 243 2.45 -14.72 12.75
CA THR A 243 2.39 -16.17 12.51
C THR A 243 1.61 -16.58 11.27
N SER A 244 1.07 -15.63 10.49
CA SER A 244 0.28 -15.96 9.30
C SER A 244 1.15 -16.27 8.09
N GLU A 245 0.61 -17.09 7.18
CA GLU A 245 1.29 -17.45 5.94
C GLU A 245 1.58 -16.21 5.09
N HIS A 246 2.83 -16.08 4.66
CA HIS A 246 3.27 -14.96 3.84
C HIS A 246 2.85 -15.16 2.37
N ALA A 247 2.71 -14.05 1.62
CA ALA A 247 2.36 -14.07 0.19
C ALA A 247 0.99 -14.71 -0.14
N ARG A 248 0.03 -14.68 0.79
CA ARG A 248 -1.34 -15.15 0.56
C ARG A 248 -2.26 -14.07 -0.01
N THR A 249 -2.01 -12.80 0.32
CA THR A 249 -2.80 -11.66 -0.17
C THR A 249 -2.32 -11.24 -1.56
N GLU A 250 -3.21 -10.60 -2.33
CA GLU A 250 -2.85 -10.01 -3.63
C GLU A 250 -1.72 -9.00 -3.46
N HIS A 251 -1.82 -8.15 -2.44
CA HIS A 251 -0.78 -7.20 -2.04
C HIS A 251 0.57 -7.89 -1.80
N GLY A 252 0.59 -8.97 -1.03
CA GLY A 252 1.81 -9.72 -0.73
C GLY A 252 2.47 -10.28 -1.99
N ILE A 253 1.69 -10.91 -2.89
CA ILE A 253 2.20 -11.50 -4.14
C ILE A 253 2.76 -10.41 -5.06
N ILE A 254 1.98 -9.36 -5.30
CA ILE A 254 2.34 -8.21 -6.14
C ILE A 254 3.57 -7.49 -5.57
N GLY A 255 3.62 -7.32 -4.24
CA GLY A 255 4.74 -6.73 -3.51
C GLY A 255 6.03 -7.52 -3.68
N TYR A 256 6.01 -8.85 -3.51
CA TYR A 256 7.19 -9.70 -3.72
C TYR A 256 7.71 -9.66 -5.16
N ILE A 257 6.81 -9.67 -6.15
CA ILE A 257 7.18 -9.54 -7.56
C ILE A 257 7.87 -8.18 -7.79
N THR A 258 7.29 -7.10 -7.27
CA THR A 258 7.84 -5.74 -7.40
C THR A 258 9.23 -5.63 -6.78
N ILE A 259 9.42 -6.17 -5.58
CA ILE A 259 10.71 -6.21 -4.89
C ILE A 259 11.72 -7.08 -5.65
N GLY A 260 11.30 -8.22 -6.19
CA GLY A 260 12.13 -9.08 -7.02
C GLY A 260 12.65 -8.35 -8.26
N LEU A 261 11.78 -7.61 -8.97
CA LEU A 261 12.18 -6.77 -10.09
C LEU A 261 13.14 -5.65 -9.66
N ALA A 262 12.88 -5.00 -8.52
CA ALA A 262 13.76 -3.98 -7.96
C ALA A 262 15.14 -4.52 -7.57
N ALA A 263 15.20 -5.73 -7.02
CA ALA A 263 16.44 -6.42 -6.72
C ALA A 263 17.25 -6.74 -7.99
N VAL A 264 16.59 -6.96 -9.13
CA VAL A 264 17.23 -7.14 -10.44
C VAL A 264 17.67 -5.81 -11.07
N SER A 265 16.98 -4.70 -10.82
CA SER A 265 17.33 -3.40 -11.42
C SER A 265 18.67 -2.85 -10.92
N ILE A 266 19.02 -3.07 -9.65
CA ILE A 266 20.30 -2.64 -9.06
C ILE A 266 21.52 -3.27 -9.76
N PRO A 267 21.67 -4.60 -9.88
CA PRO A 267 22.79 -5.20 -10.59
C PRO A 267 22.78 -4.86 -12.08
N LEU A 268 21.59 -4.70 -12.69
CA LEU A 268 21.48 -4.28 -14.09
C LEU A 268 22.09 -2.89 -14.31
N TYR A 269 21.76 -1.94 -13.44
CA TYR A 269 22.35 -0.59 -13.44
C TYR A 269 23.87 -0.62 -13.26
N LEU A 270 24.37 -1.38 -12.27
CA LEU A 270 25.81 -1.49 -12.02
C LEU A 270 26.55 -2.13 -13.21
N TYR A 271 25.92 -3.13 -13.83
CA TYR A 271 26.47 -3.80 -14.99
C TYR A 271 26.51 -2.90 -16.23
N GLN A 272 25.43 -2.15 -16.50
CA GLN A 272 25.40 -1.12 -17.55
C GLN A 272 26.52 -0.10 -17.35
N ARG A 273 26.63 0.45 -16.14
CA ARG A 273 27.65 1.45 -15.82
C ARG A 273 29.08 0.93 -16.01
N ARG A 274 29.32 -0.33 -15.64
CA ARG A 274 30.61 -1.00 -15.84
C ARG A 274 30.93 -1.17 -17.33
N LEU A 275 29.93 -1.45 -18.16
CA LEU A 275 30.10 -1.57 -19.61
C LEU A 275 30.32 -0.22 -20.28
N ASP A 276 29.61 0.83 -19.87
CA ASP A 276 29.79 2.20 -20.39
C ASP A 276 31.19 2.77 -20.09
N SER A 277 31.82 2.30 -19.01
CA SER A 277 33.18 2.74 -18.63
C SER A 277 34.30 2.12 -19.50
N ARG A 278 33.98 1.20 -20.43
CA ARG A 278 34.99 0.52 -21.27
C ARG A 278 35.05 1.16 -22.68
N PRO A 279 36.21 1.68 -23.10
CA PRO A 279 36.33 2.38 -24.39
C PRO A 279 36.33 1.46 -25.64
N ASP A 280 36.67 0.17 -25.49
CA ASP A 280 36.73 -0.80 -26.60
C ASP A 280 35.43 -1.61 -26.73
N LEU A 281 34.40 -1.01 -27.33
CA LEU A 281 33.17 -1.74 -27.65
C LEU A 281 33.33 -2.56 -28.93
N THR A 282 33.52 -3.87 -28.77
CA THR A 282 33.35 -4.85 -29.85
C THR A 282 31.88 -4.92 -30.31
N PHE A 283 31.63 -5.39 -31.54
CA PHE A 283 30.27 -5.55 -32.10
C PHE A 283 29.31 -6.33 -31.16
N HIS A 284 29.82 -7.41 -30.56
CA HIS A 284 29.03 -8.23 -29.63
C HIS A 284 28.68 -7.46 -28.36
N MET A 285 29.58 -6.60 -27.86
CA MET A 285 29.34 -5.76 -26.69
C MET A 285 28.27 -4.71 -26.96
N TYR A 286 28.29 -4.08 -28.14
CA TYR A 286 27.25 -3.14 -28.57
C TYR A 286 25.86 -3.80 -28.63
N ARG A 287 25.77 -5.01 -29.21
CA ARG A 287 24.50 -5.77 -29.26
C ARG A 287 24.00 -6.12 -27.85
N ARG A 288 24.90 -6.49 -26.93
CA ARG A 288 24.57 -6.75 -25.53
C ARG A 288 24.05 -5.50 -24.83
N MET A 289 24.71 -4.35 -24.97
CA MET A 289 24.25 -3.08 -24.39
C MET A 289 22.86 -2.70 -24.87
N LYS A 290 22.56 -2.88 -26.17
CA LYS A 290 21.22 -2.63 -26.70
C LYS A 290 20.16 -3.52 -26.06
N LEU A 291 20.47 -4.81 -25.87
CA LEU A 291 19.56 -5.76 -25.23
C LEU A 291 19.35 -5.44 -23.75
N ILE A 292 20.44 -5.14 -23.03
CA ILE A 292 20.42 -4.77 -21.61
C ILE A 292 19.57 -3.51 -21.40
N ASN A 293 19.78 -2.45 -22.19
CA ASN A 293 18.98 -1.22 -22.08
C ASN A 293 17.50 -1.47 -22.40
N GLY A 294 17.20 -2.44 -23.26
CA GLY A 294 15.83 -2.85 -23.53
C GLY A 294 15.18 -3.58 -22.36
N ILE A 295 15.90 -4.51 -21.75
CA ILE A 295 15.45 -5.23 -20.55
C ILE A 295 15.26 -4.25 -19.39
N ASP A 296 16.23 -3.35 -19.18
CA ASP A 296 16.21 -2.33 -18.14
C ASP A 296 14.97 -1.45 -18.26
N PHE A 297 14.65 -1.00 -19.48
CA PHE A 297 13.43 -0.24 -19.72
C PHE A 297 12.16 -1.02 -19.33
N ILE A 298 12.06 -2.28 -19.76
CA ILE A 298 10.89 -3.13 -19.45
C ILE A 298 10.78 -3.33 -17.94
N VAL A 299 11.88 -3.68 -17.26
CA VAL A 299 11.92 -3.90 -15.81
C VAL A 299 11.48 -2.63 -15.07
N CYS A 300 11.99 -1.46 -15.46
CA CYS A 300 11.65 -0.20 -14.79
C CYS A 300 10.18 0.18 -14.98
N GLN A 301 9.63 0.01 -16.19
CA GLN A 301 8.22 0.27 -16.46
C GLN A 301 7.32 -0.72 -15.72
N SER A 302 7.69 -2.00 -15.68
CA SER A 302 6.98 -3.01 -14.89
C SER A 302 6.98 -2.66 -13.40
N ILE A 303 8.11 -2.22 -12.84
CA ILE A 303 8.18 -1.79 -11.43
C ILE A 303 7.19 -0.65 -11.17
N LEU A 304 7.22 0.41 -11.98
CA LEU A 304 6.32 1.56 -11.79
C LEU A 304 4.85 1.18 -11.93
N LEU A 305 4.51 0.36 -12.92
CA LEU A 305 3.14 -0.08 -13.16
C LEU A 305 2.61 -0.95 -12.02
N ILE A 306 3.37 -1.98 -11.63
CA ILE A 306 2.97 -2.95 -10.61
C ILE A 306 2.92 -2.28 -9.23
N SER A 307 3.88 -1.39 -8.92
CA SER A 307 3.86 -0.64 -7.66
C SER A 307 2.61 0.24 -7.55
N GLY A 308 2.11 0.76 -8.67
CA GLY A 308 0.88 1.55 -8.73
C GLY A 308 -0.38 0.80 -8.27
N PHE A 309 -0.41 -0.53 -8.41
CA PHE A 309 -1.47 -1.38 -7.86
C PHE A 309 -1.18 -1.81 -6.41
N ALA A 310 0.08 -2.07 -6.08
CA ALA A 310 0.46 -2.53 -4.74
C ALA A 310 0.16 -1.50 -3.64
N LEU A 311 0.30 -0.20 -3.92
CA LEU A 311 0.13 0.84 -2.90
C LEU A 311 -1.33 1.01 -2.45
N PRO A 312 -2.33 1.20 -3.34
CA PRO A 312 -3.74 1.25 -2.92
C PRO A 312 -4.17 -0.03 -2.20
N ASP A 313 -3.84 -1.20 -2.76
CA ASP A 313 -4.17 -2.51 -2.20
C ASP A 313 -3.59 -2.68 -0.77
N GLY A 314 -2.35 -2.22 -0.55
CA GLY A 314 -1.73 -2.24 0.78
C GLY A 314 -2.36 -1.26 1.78
N ILE A 315 -2.91 -0.14 1.32
CA ILE A 315 -3.64 0.81 2.18
C ILE A 315 -4.98 0.22 2.61
N ASP A 316 -5.67 -0.46 1.69
CA ASP A 316 -6.94 -1.14 1.98
C ASP A 316 -6.72 -2.29 2.97
N ASP A 317 -5.71 -3.14 2.74
CA ASP A 317 -5.28 -4.19 3.67
C ASP A 317 -4.96 -3.61 5.06
N PHE A 318 -4.24 -2.49 5.14
CA PHE A 318 -3.92 -1.83 6.40
C PHE A 318 -5.17 -1.31 7.12
N GLY A 319 -6.14 -0.76 6.39
CA GLY A 319 -7.43 -0.31 6.95
C GLY A 319 -8.22 -1.45 7.58
N ILE A 320 -8.26 -2.61 6.92
CA ILE A 320 -8.95 -3.81 7.39
C ILE A 320 -8.24 -4.39 8.61
N MET A 321 -6.93 -4.62 8.54
CA MET A 321 -6.16 -5.26 9.62
C MET A 321 -6.06 -4.39 10.87
N THR A 322 -6.20 -3.06 10.75
CA THR A 322 -6.22 -2.14 11.90
C THR A 322 -7.61 -1.83 12.44
N LEU A 323 -8.66 -2.55 12.00
CA LEU A 323 -10.04 -2.32 12.44
C LEU A 323 -10.46 -0.84 12.27
N CYS A 324 -10.23 -0.29 11.07
CA CYS A 324 -10.48 1.11 10.73
C CYS A 324 -9.56 2.14 11.43
N GLY A 325 -8.41 1.71 11.94
CA GLY A 325 -7.44 2.57 12.65
C GLY A 325 -6.85 3.69 11.80
N THR A 326 -6.83 3.54 10.48
CA THR A 326 -6.19 4.46 9.51
C THR A 326 -6.85 5.83 9.36
N ASN A 327 -8.10 5.99 9.82
CA ASN A 327 -8.87 7.23 9.70
C ASN A 327 -8.39 8.36 10.65
N THR A 328 -7.22 8.26 11.27
CA THR A 328 -6.66 9.29 12.19
C THR A 328 -6.07 10.49 11.47
N VAL A 329 -5.69 10.33 10.19
CA VAL A 329 -5.08 11.41 9.42
C VAL A 329 -6.16 12.18 8.65
N SER A 330 -6.02 13.51 8.59
CA SER A 330 -6.94 14.36 7.83
C SER A 330 -7.00 13.93 6.36
N THR A 331 -8.21 13.71 5.84
CA THR A 331 -8.43 13.31 4.44
C THR A 331 -7.80 14.29 3.44
N SER A 332 -7.75 15.58 3.78
CA SER A 332 -7.10 16.61 2.96
C SER A 332 -5.58 16.46 2.89
N LEU A 333 -4.93 16.05 3.98
CA LEU A 333 -3.49 15.79 4.03
C LEU A 333 -3.13 14.55 3.22
N ILE A 334 -3.87 13.46 3.41
CA ILE A 334 -3.67 12.22 2.63
C ILE A 334 -3.84 12.52 1.14
N PHE A 335 -4.91 13.24 0.78
CA PHE A 335 -5.16 13.62 -0.61
C PHE A 335 -4.02 14.50 -1.17
N SER A 336 -3.57 15.51 -0.43
CA SER A 336 -2.47 16.37 -0.87
C SER A 336 -1.16 15.61 -1.06
N LEU A 337 -0.78 14.75 -0.11
CA LEU A 337 0.39 13.89 -0.23
C LEU A 337 0.26 12.92 -1.40
N GLY A 338 -0.89 12.28 -1.56
CA GLY A 338 -1.19 11.40 -2.68
C GLY A 338 -1.03 12.10 -4.04
N MET A 339 -1.46 13.36 -4.17
CA MET A 339 -1.28 14.15 -5.38
C MET A 339 0.20 14.45 -5.68
N ILE A 340 1.00 14.78 -4.66
CA ILE A 340 2.44 15.01 -4.83
C ILE A 340 3.15 13.73 -5.28
N VAL A 341 2.86 12.61 -4.59
CA VAL A 341 3.42 11.29 -4.88
C VAL A 341 3.04 10.83 -6.29
N SER A 342 1.77 10.98 -6.66
CA SER A 342 1.25 10.69 -8.00
C SER A 342 1.90 11.56 -9.07
N PHE A 343 2.11 12.86 -8.80
CA PHE A 343 2.80 13.74 -9.74
C PHE A 343 4.23 13.26 -10.03
N VAL A 344 5.02 12.97 -8.99
CA VAL A 344 6.40 12.49 -9.13
C VAL A 344 6.45 11.17 -9.92
N TRP A 345 5.56 10.23 -9.58
CA TRP A 345 5.45 8.93 -10.25
C TRP A 345 5.07 9.07 -11.74
N ASN A 346 4.04 9.87 -12.05
CA ASN A 346 3.63 10.13 -13.42
C ASN A 346 4.71 10.84 -14.25
N CYS A 347 5.42 11.81 -13.65
CA CYS A 347 6.55 12.47 -14.29
C CYS A 347 7.66 11.47 -14.67
N ALA A 348 8.00 10.53 -13.79
CA ALA A 348 8.99 9.50 -14.10
C ALA A 348 8.55 8.57 -15.23
N MET A 349 7.30 8.08 -15.21
CA MET A 349 6.76 7.27 -16.30
C MET A 349 6.81 8.01 -17.64
N ALA A 350 6.37 9.27 -17.66
CA ALA A 350 6.35 10.09 -18.87
C ALA A 350 7.76 10.37 -19.41
N THR A 351 8.68 10.83 -18.56
CA THR A 351 10.07 11.14 -18.97
C THR A 351 10.80 9.92 -19.52
N MET A 352 10.63 8.77 -18.90
CA MET A 352 11.24 7.52 -19.34
C MET A 352 10.64 7.02 -20.66
N THR A 353 9.31 7.12 -20.84
CA THR A 353 8.64 6.77 -22.10
C THR A 353 9.08 7.68 -23.25
N VAL A 354 9.17 8.99 -22.99
CA VAL A 354 9.68 9.97 -23.96
C VAL A 354 11.12 9.65 -24.35
N GLN A 355 12.01 9.40 -23.38
CA GLN A 355 13.38 8.99 -23.66
C GLN A 355 13.45 7.75 -24.56
N TRP A 356 12.62 6.74 -24.28
CA TRP A 356 12.59 5.51 -25.06
C TRP A 356 12.14 5.74 -26.51
N LEU A 357 11.03 6.45 -26.71
CA LEU A 357 10.52 6.79 -28.04
C LEU A 357 11.53 7.62 -28.84
N LEU A 358 12.23 8.55 -28.19
CA LEU A 358 13.28 9.34 -28.82
C LEU A 358 14.50 8.49 -29.18
N ALA A 359 14.92 7.61 -28.27
CA ALA A 359 15.99 6.66 -28.56
C ALA A 359 15.63 5.81 -29.79
N GLN A 360 14.36 5.46 -30.00
CA GLN A 360 13.92 4.78 -31.22
C GLN A 360 13.94 5.69 -32.46
N ARG A 361 13.46 6.94 -32.37
CA ARG A 361 13.41 7.88 -33.50
C ARG A 361 14.80 8.31 -33.98
N VAL A 362 15.70 8.69 -33.07
CA VAL A 362 17.12 8.97 -33.38
C VAL A 362 17.79 7.71 -33.96
N ARG A 363 17.27 6.52 -33.62
CA ARG A 363 17.66 5.22 -34.18
C ARG A 363 16.87 4.77 -35.43
N GLY A 364 16.04 5.62 -36.05
CA GLY A 364 15.23 5.31 -37.26
C GLY A 364 15.83 5.67 -38.63
N GLY A 365 16.72 6.66 -38.76
CA GLY A 365 17.57 6.90 -39.96
C GLY A 365 18.39 5.69 -40.48
N THR A 366 18.92 5.79 -41.70
CA THR A 366 19.55 4.70 -42.47
C THR A 366 20.70 3.97 -41.73
N ILE A 367 20.81 2.63 -41.86
CA ILE A 367 21.91 1.80 -41.31
C ILE A 367 23.30 2.36 -41.68
N ARG A 368 23.38 3.03 -42.84
CA ARG A 368 24.57 3.65 -43.40
C ARG A 368 25.06 4.88 -42.62
N ASP A 369 24.18 5.57 -41.89
CA ASP A 369 24.52 6.76 -41.10
C ASP A 369 24.92 6.41 -39.65
N ARG A 370 24.80 5.13 -39.27
CA ARG A 370 24.98 4.65 -37.90
C ARG A 370 26.10 3.65 -37.68
N ALA A 371 26.69 3.15 -38.75
CA ALA A 371 27.83 2.27 -38.64
C ALA A 371 29.01 3.09 -38.09
N PRO A 372 29.61 2.73 -36.93
CA PRO A 372 30.87 3.35 -36.53
C PRO A 372 31.89 3.22 -37.67
N PRO A 373 32.87 4.13 -37.79
CA PRO A 373 33.72 4.25 -38.99
C PRO A 373 34.38 2.93 -39.43
N TRP A 374 34.61 2.01 -38.49
CA TRP A 374 35.14 0.66 -38.75
C TRP A 374 34.10 -0.29 -39.40
N MET A 375 32.82 -0.23 -39.06
CA MET A 375 31.75 -0.99 -39.74
C MET A 375 31.55 -0.51 -41.18
N LEU A 376 31.66 0.81 -41.43
CA LEU A 376 31.63 1.36 -42.78
C LEU A 376 32.80 0.85 -43.61
N LYS A 377 33.99 0.68 -43.01
CA LYS A 377 35.15 0.07 -43.68
C LYS A 377 34.89 -1.40 -44.04
N VAL A 378 34.26 -2.19 -43.16
CA VAL A 378 33.94 -3.61 -43.43
C VAL A 378 32.87 -3.75 -44.52
N LEU A 379 31.81 -2.94 -44.48
CA LEU A 379 30.76 -2.95 -45.49
C LEU A 379 31.28 -2.50 -46.86
N ARG A 380 32.17 -1.52 -46.91
CA ARG A 380 32.84 -1.07 -48.15
C ARG A 380 33.78 -2.12 -48.73
N LYS A 381 34.39 -2.96 -47.89
CA LYS A 381 35.31 -4.02 -48.33
C LYS A 381 34.61 -5.27 -48.88
N ARG A 382 33.29 -5.39 -48.69
CA ARG A 382 32.46 -6.48 -49.24
C ARG A 382 31.68 -6.09 -50.50
N SER A 383 31.72 -4.81 -50.91
CA SER A 383 31.04 -4.30 -52.11
C SER A 383 31.97 -4.11 -53.31
N ILE A 384 33.19 -4.65 -53.23
CA ILE A 384 34.17 -4.83 -54.31
C ILE A 384 34.42 -6.34 -54.34
#